data_AF-A0A9N7RIS5-F1
#
_entry.id   AF-A0A9N7RIS5-F1
#
_cell.length_a   1.000
_cell.length_b   1.000
_cell.length_c   1.000
_cell.angle_alpha   90.00
_cell.angle_beta   90.00
_cell.angle_gamma   90.00
#
_symmetry.space_group_name_H-M   'P 1'
#
loop_
_entity.id
_entity.type
_entity.pdbx_description
1 polymer ?
#
loop_
_entity_poly.entity_id
_entity_poly.type
_entity_poly.pdbx_seq_one_letter_code
_entity_poly.pdbx_strand_id
1 'polypeptide(L)'
;MLGKCKQTHQASLLFETMVSDGLRSAVDVYTSLVGAYAVNGLYDKAFSVVNDMKSVRDCMPDAFTYSILIKCCAKLKRFDMIGRVLEEMSNSGLECCTVMYNTLIDGYGKANRF
;
A
#
# COMPACT_ATOMS: atom_id res chain seq x y z
N MET A 1 -11.26 -22.57 2.89
CA MET A 1 -10.37 -21.38 2.85
C MET A 1 -9.39 -21.49 1.67
N LEU A 2 -9.82 -21.26 0.42
CA LEU A 2 -8.95 -21.37 -0.78
C LEU A 2 -9.04 -20.17 -1.75
N GLY A 3 -9.86 -19.15 -1.46
CA GLY A 3 -10.08 -18.01 -2.38
C GLY A 3 -8.92 -17.01 -2.45
N LYS A 4 -8.18 -16.84 -1.35
CA LYS A 4 -7.20 -15.75 -1.18
C LYS A 4 -5.93 -15.91 -2.05
N CYS A 5 -5.37 -17.11 -2.14
CA CYS A 5 -4.18 -17.37 -2.97
C CYS A 5 -4.44 -17.29 -4.49
N LYS A 6 -5.66 -17.62 -4.94
CA LYS A 6 -6.02 -17.50 -6.37
C LYS A 6 -6.05 -16.04 -6.81
N GLN A 7 -6.55 -15.15 -5.95
CA GLN A 7 -6.67 -13.72 -6.26
C GLN A 7 -5.30 -13.02 -6.32
N THR A 8 -4.32 -13.42 -5.50
CA THR A 8 -2.97 -12.83 -5.57
C THR A 8 -2.26 -13.19 -6.86
N HIS A 9 -2.34 -14.45 -7.30
CA HIS A 9 -1.70 -14.87 -8.54
C HIS A 9 -2.37 -14.21 -9.76
N GLN A 10 -3.70 -14.10 -9.74
CA GLN A 10 -4.45 -13.37 -10.77
C GLN A 10 -4.12 -11.88 -10.78
N ALA A 11 -3.93 -11.25 -9.60
CA ALA A 11 -3.53 -9.84 -9.52
C ALA A 11 -2.11 -9.61 -10.07
N SER A 12 -1.16 -10.52 -9.79
CA SER A 12 0.19 -10.47 -10.37
C SER A 12 0.17 -10.66 -11.89
N LEU A 13 -0.61 -11.61 -12.39
CA LEU A 13 -0.71 -11.87 -13.83
C LEU A 13 -1.43 -10.72 -14.57
N LEU A 14 -2.47 -10.16 -13.97
CA LEU A 14 -3.17 -8.98 -14.48
C LEU A 14 -2.24 -7.77 -14.51
N PHE A 15 -1.40 -7.61 -13.48
CA PHE A 15 -0.36 -6.58 -13.43
C PHE A 15 0.65 -6.72 -14.57
N GLU A 16 1.21 -7.92 -14.78
CA GLU A 16 2.15 -8.18 -15.88
C GLU A 16 1.53 -7.88 -17.26
N THR A 17 0.26 -8.25 -17.44
CA THR A 17 -0.49 -7.99 -18.69
C THR A 17 -0.74 -6.49 -18.88
N MET A 18 -1.18 -5.78 -17.84
CA MET A 18 -1.49 -4.34 -17.90
C MET A 18 -0.26 -3.46 -18.08
N VAL A 19 0.89 -3.85 -17.50
CA VAL A 19 2.18 -3.17 -17.69
C VAL A 19 2.66 -3.33 -19.14
N SER A 20 2.43 -4.49 -19.76
CA SER A 20 2.81 -4.74 -21.16
C SER A 20 2.02 -3.93 -22.19
N ASP A 21 0.79 -3.53 -21.86
CA ASP A 21 -0.15 -2.89 -22.78
C ASP A 21 -0.04 -1.34 -22.83
N GLY A 22 0.91 -0.75 -22.08
CA GLY A 22 1.20 0.69 -22.13
C GLY A 22 0.04 1.60 -21.69
N LEU A 23 -0.94 1.06 -20.94
CA LEU A 23 -2.15 1.79 -20.58
C LEU A 23 -1.95 2.79 -19.44
N ARG A 24 -2.71 3.87 -19.55
CA ARG A 24 -2.66 5.18 -18.90
C ARG A 24 -2.85 5.21 -17.37
N SER A 25 -2.59 4.13 -16.64
CA SER A 25 -2.61 4.18 -15.19
C SER A 25 -1.66 3.17 -14.58
N ALA A 26 -0.36 3.30 -14.90
CA ALA A 26 0.67 2.62 -14.13
C ALA A 26 0.42 2.84 -12.62
N VAL A 27 0.02 4.05 -12.21
CA VAL A 27 -0.37 4.33 -10.82
C VAL A 27 -1.49 3.42 -10.33
N ASP A 28 -2.66 3.39 -10.99
CA ASP A 28 -3.80 2.57 -10.53
C ASP A 28 -3.49 1.06 -10.52
N VAL A 29 -2.68 0.59 -11.48
CA VAL A 29 -2.27 -0.82 -11.59
C VAL A 29 -1.38 -1.21 -10.41
N TYR A 30 -0.35 -0.39 -10.13
CA TYR A 30 0.53 -0.60 -8.98
C TYR A 30 -0.24 -0.49 -7.67
N THR A 31 -1.08 0.53 -7.51
CA THR A 31 -1.93 0.72 -6.31
C THR A 31 -2.88 -0.45 -6.08
N SER A 32 -3.48 -1.00 -7.14
CA SER A 32 -4.32 -2.20 -7.05
C SER A 32 -3.52 -3.42 -6.60
N LEU A 33 -2.29 -3.58 -7.10
CA LEU A 33 -1.41 -4.67 -6.71
C LEU A 33 -0.97 -4.55 -5.24
N VAL A 34 -0.66 -3.33 -4.77
CA VAL A 34 -0.38 -3.03 -3.36
C VAL A 34 -1.57 -3.43 -2.48
N GLY A 35 -2.79 -3.04 -2.88
CA GLY A 35 -4.03 -3.42 -2.20
C GLY A 35 -4.23 -4.93 -2.14
N ALA A 36 -4.00 -5.64 -3.25
CA ALA A 36 -4.12 -7.09 -3.31
C ALA A 36 -3.14 -7.79 -2.35
N TYR A 37 -1.86 -7.37 -2.34
CA TYR A 37 -0.87 -7.93 -1.41
C TYR A 37 -1.20 -7.60 0.05
N ALA A 38 -1.62 -6.37 0.35
CA ALA A 38 -2.01 -5.96 1.69
C ALA A 38 -3.18 -6.76 2.27
N VAL A 39 -4.23 -7.03 1.47
CA VAL A 39 -5.40 -7.82 1.90
C VAL A 39 -5.06 -9.30 2.15
N ASN A 40 -4.03 -9.81 1.47
CA ASN A 40 -3.60 -11.20 1.57
C ASN A 40 -2.49 -11.45 2.60
N GLY A 41 -2.06 -10.40 3.30
CA GLY A 41 -1.03 -10.55 4.31
C GLY A 41 0.39 -10.55 3.77
N LEU A 42 0.58 -10.21 2.50
CA LEU A 42 1.87 -10.27 1.80
C LEU A 42 2.55 -8.90 1.83
N TYR A 43 2.89 -8.45 3.03
CA TYR A 43 3.24 -7.06 3.29
C TYR A 43 4.58 -6.64 2.68
N ASP A 44 5.60 -7.49 2.76
CA ASP A 44 6.89 -7.21 2.14
C ASP A 44 6.76 -7.02 0.62
N LYS A 45 5.84 -7.77 -0.01
CA LYS A 45 5.51 -7.59 -1.42
C LYS A 45 4.80 -6.27 -1.68
N ALA A 46 3.86 -5.89 -0.82
CA ALA A 46 3.17 -4.60 -0.94
C ALA A 46 4.15 -3.42 -0.85
N PHE A 47 5.13 -3.47 0.06
CA PHE A 47 6.20 -2.48 0.15
C PHE A 47 7.13 -2.49 -1.06
N SER A 48 7.53 -3.68 -1.54
CA SER A 48 8.35 -3.81 -2.75
C SER A 48 7.67 -3.15 -3.95
N VAL A 49 6.38 -3.39 -4.17
CA VAL A 49 5.63 -2.79 -5.29
C VAL A 49 5.60 -1.27 -5.21
N VAL A 50 5.45 -0.69 -4.02
CA VAL A 50 5.51 0.79 -3.85
C VAL A 50 6.92 1.32 -4.16
N ASN A 51 7.97 0.57 -3.84
CA ASN A 51 9.33 0.96 -4.20
C ASN A 51 9.59 0.83 -5.72
N ASP A 52 9.07 -0.23 -6.34
CA ASP A 52 9.14 -0.44 -7.79
C ASP A 52 8.38 0.66 -8.54
N MET A 53 7.22 1.05 -8.02
CA MET A 53 6.39 2.15 -8.54
C MET A 53 7.20 3.45 -8.68
N LYS A 54 7.97 3.83 -7.64
CA LYS A 54 8.83 5.02 -7.66
C LYS A 54 9.96 4.97 -8.68
N SER A 55 10.34 3.77 -9.13
CA SER A 55 11.38 3.61 -10.15
C SER A 55 10.83 3.80 -11.56
N VAL A 56 9.50 3.85 -11.72
CA VAL A 56 8.82 4.06 -12.99
C VAL A 56 8.52 5.55 -13.18
N ARG A 57 8.91 6.06 -14.36
CA ARG A 57 8.68 7.46 -14.74
C ARG A 57 7.18 7.78 -14.73
N ASP A 58 6.82 8.95 -14.17
CA ASP A 58 5.44 9.45 -14.08
C ASP A 58 4.46 8.52 -13.32
N CYS A 59 4.99 7.62 -12.48
CA CYS A 59 4.22 6.65 -11.70
C CYS A 59 4.49 6.80 -10.20
N MET A 60 4.25 8.00 -9.63
CA MET A 60 4.54 8.23 -8.21
C MET A 60 3.40 7.72 -7.31
N PRO A 61 3.73 7.09 -6.16
CA PRO A 61 2.73 6.77 -5.14
C PRO A 61 1.98 8.01 -4.67
N ASP A 62 0.66 7.89 -4.55
CA ASP A 62 -0.21 8.96 -4.06
C ASP A 62 -0.70 8.72 -2.63
N ALA A 63 -1.46 9.67 -2.09
CA ALA A 63 -2.02 9.57 -0.74
C ALA A 63 -2.87 8.30 -0.54
N PHE A 64 -3.57 7.84 -1.58
CA PHE A 64 -4.36 6.63 -1.52
C PHE A 64 -3.48 5.37 -1.41
N THR A 65 -2.40 5.29 -2.18
CA THR A 65 -1.40 4.23 -2.11
C THR A 65 -0.81 4.10 -0.71
N TYR A 66 -0.40 5.21 -0.10
CA TYR A 66 0.13 5.22 1.27
C TYR A 66 -0.94 4.90 2.33
N SER A 67 -2.19 5.30 2.11
CA SER A 67 -3.28 4.95 3.02
C SER A 67 -3.50 3.44 3.14
N ILE A 68 -3.30 2.70 2.03
CA ILE A 68 -3.35 1.24 2.01
C ILE A 68 -2.23 0.68 2.89
N LEU A 69 -0.99 1.17 2.75
CA LEU A 69 0.15 0.73 3.56
C LEU A 69 -0.05 1.05 5.05
N ILE A 70 -0.54 2.23 5.41
CA ILE A 70 -0.78 2.62 6.81
C ILE A 70 -1.86 1.74 7.44
N LYS A 71 -2.99 1.54 6.75
CA LYS A 71 -4.06 0.64 7.21
C LYS A 71 -3.56 -0.78 7.39
N CYS A 72 -2.65 -1.20 6.51
CA CYS A 72 -2.02 -2.49 6.55
C CYS A 72 -1.11 -2.65 7.78
N CYS A 73 -0.20 -1.71 8.02
CA CYS A 73 0.67 -1.71 9.18
C CYS A 73 -0.09 -1.62 10.51
N ALA A 74 -1.17 -0.84 10.56
CA ALA A 74 -2.03 -0.70 11.74
C ALA A 74 -2.69 -2.03 12.11
N LYS A 75 -3.24 -2.76 11.12
CA LYS A 75 -3.81 -4.10 11.35
C LYS A 75 -2.80 -5.11 11.91
N LEU A 76 -1.53 -4.97 11.54
CA LEU A 76 -0.44 -5.82 12.00
C LEU A 76 0.21 -5.37 13.31
N LYS A 77 -0.24 -4.25 13.87
CA LYS A 77 0.42 -3.62 15.01
C LYS A 77 1.90 -3.26 14.75
N ARG A 78 2.28 -3.08 13.48
CA ARG A 78 3.63 -2.66 13.03
C ARG A 78 3.72 -1.13 13.00
N PHE A 79 3.54 -0.52 14.16
CA PHE A 79 3.55 0.94 14.31
C PHE A 79 4.93 1.56 14.04
N ASP A 80 6.00 0.76 14.17
CA ASP A 80 7.35 1.12 13.73
C ASP A 80 7.39 1.46 12.24
N MET A 81 6.69 0.70 11.41
CA MET A 81 6.63 0.91 9.96
C MET A 81 5.71 2.07 9.59
N ILE A 82 4.65 2.31 10.38
CA ILE A 82 3.75 3.43 10.18
C ILE A 82 4.51 4.76 10.21
N GLY A 83 5.38 4.96 11.20
CA GLY A 83 6.18 6.19 11.29
C GLY A 83 7.01 6.44 10.03
N ARG A 84 7.64 5.39 9.49
CA ARG A 84 8.42 5.46 8.25
C ARG A 84 7.57 5.83 7.03
N VAL A 85 6.38 5.24 6.92
CA VAL A 85 5.45 5.54 5.81
C VAL A 85 4.96 7.00 5.89
N LEU A 86 4.67 7.50 7.10
CA LEU A 86 4.25 8.89 7.31
C LEU A 86 5.38 9.88 6.96
N GLU A 87 6.61 9.57 7.38
CA GLU A 87 7.79 10.37 7.06
C GLU A 87 8.05 10.43 5.55
N GLU A 88 8.00 9.28 4.88
CA GLU A 88 8.17 9.17 3.43
C GLU A 88 7.11 9.96 2.66
N MET A 89 5.85 9.88 3.11
CA MET A 89 4.73 10.60 2.52
C MET A 89 4.89 12.12 2.71
N SER A 90 5.32 12.57 3.89
CA SER A 90 5.63 13.98 4.15
C SER A 90 6.80 14.48 3.30
N ASN A 91 7.86 13.69 3.13
CA ASN A 91 9.00 14.03 2.27
C ASN A 91 8.60 14.11 0.80
N SER A 92 7.53 13.42 0.40
CA SER A 92 6.93 13.47 -0.93
C SER A 92 5.94 14.63 -1.10
N GLY A 93 5.77 15.49 -0.09
CA GLY A 93 4.83 16.62 -0.10
C GLY A 93 3.36 16.21 0.01
N LEU A 94 3.08 14.97 0.44
CA LEU A 94 1.73 14.43 0.57
C LEU A 94 1.23 14.56 2.00
N GLU A 95 0.02 15.09 2.17
CA GLU A 95 -0.61 15.26 3.48
C GLU A 95 -1.45 14.06 3.89
N CYS A 96 -1.44 13.77 5.19
CA CYS A 96 -2.27 12.71 5.76
C CYS A 96 -3.76 13.09 5.73
N CYS A 97 -4.56 12.32 5.00
CA CYS A 97 -6.02 12.42 5.05
C CYS A 97 -6.57 12.02 6.43
N THR A 98 -7.72 12.58 6.81
CA THR A 98 -8.43 12.28 8.08
C THR A 98 -8.63 10.79 8.34
N VAL A 99 -8.86 10.00 7.29
CA VAL A 99 -9.02 8.54 7.38
C VAL A 99 -7.76 7.85 7.90
N MET A 100 -6.56 8.34 7.55
CA MET A 100 -5.30 7.80 8.05
C MET A 100 -5.14 8.13 9.53
N TYR A 101 -5.38 9.39 9.94
CA TYR A 101 -5.35 9.76 11.35
C TYR A 101 -6.30 8.94 12.22
N ASN A 102 -7.55 8.72 11.77
CA ASN A 102 -8.50 7.88 12.50
C ASN A 102 -8.03 6.42 12.61
N THR A 103 -7.40 5.90 11.56
CA THR A 103 -6.82 4.54 11.55
C THR A 103 -5.63 4.44 12.51
N LEU A 104 -4.84 5.49 12.64
CA LEU A 104 -3.74 5.58 13.59
C LEU A 104 -4.26 5.61 15.03
N ILE A 105 -5.21 6.49 15.33
CA ILE A 105 -5.79 6.61 16.68
C ILE A 105 -6.43 5.27 17.10
N ASP A 106 -7.20 4.63 16.23
CA ASP A 106 -7.78 3.30 16.49
C ASP A 106 -6.70 2.22 16.70
N GLY A 107 -5.66 2.23 15.87
CA GLY A 107 -4.55 1.30 15.94
C GLY A 107 -3.73 1.44 17.23
N TYR A 108 -3.22 2.64 17.52
CA TYR A 108 -2.44 2.94 18.72
C TYR A 108 -3.27 2.74 19.99
N GLY A 109 -4.56 3.10 19.93
CA GLY A 109 -5.52 2.87 21.01
C GLY A 109 -5.66 1.40 21.38
N LYS A 110 -5.83 0.52 20.39
CA LYS A 110 -5.92 -0.94 20.57
C LYS A 110 -4.61 -1.61 20.96
N ALA A 111 -3.48 -0.90 20.85
CA ALA A 111 -2.17 -1.40 21.21
C ALA A 111 -1.71 -0.95 22.61
N ASN A 112 -2.49 -0.13 23.33
CA ASN A 112 -2.09 0.53 24.58
C ASN A 112 -0.76 1.30 24.43
N ARG A 113 -0.53 1.91 23.27
CA ARG A 113 0.70 2.65 22.95
C ARG A 113 0.48 4.16 23.00
N PHE A 114 -0.06 4.64 24.11
CA PHE A 114 -0.24 6.05 24.43
C PHE A 114 0.74 6.49 25.52
#